data_AF-A0A2P4QHG8-F1
#
_entry.id   AF-A0A2P4QHG8-F1
#
_cell.length_a   1.000
_cell.length_b   1.000
_cell.length_c   1.000
_cell.angle_alpha   90.00
_cell.angle_beta   90.00
_cell.angle_gamma   90.00
#
_symmetry.space_group_name_H-M   'P 1'
#
loop_
_entity.id
_entity.type
_entity.pdbx_description
1 polymer ?
#
loop_
_entity_poly.entity_id
_entity_poly.type
_entity_poly.pdbx_seq_one_letter_code
_entity_poly.pdbx_strand_id
1 'polypeptide(L)'
;ILAEIELFYLLPHQRRWQTWFPEVIHYYADADKTRVEIERLIEEGEWDNKEFIKVQEKLLEELQIKHNPIDNKIVLEKLSALEKLETSYHEKLEKLDKLETIEKSCEKLGKLD
;
A
#
# COMPACT_ATOMS: atom_id res chain seq x y z
N ILE A 1 1.61 -1.94 -29.53
CA ILE A 1 2.78 -2.78 -29.20
C ILE A 1 2.51 -3.70 -28.02
N LEU A 2 2.45 -3.27 -26.74
CA LEU A 2 2.19 -4.22 -25.63
C LEU A 2 0.80 -4.87 -25.72
N ALA A 3 -0.24 -4.08 -25.98
CA ALA A 3 -1.59 -4.60 -26.23
C ALA A 3 -1.69 -5.53 -27.45
N GLU A 4 -0.81 -5.36 -28.45
CA GLU A 4 -0.74 -6.28 -29.59
C GLU A 4 -0.04 -7.58 -29.19
N ILE A 5 1.05 -7.51 -28.42
CA ILE A 5 1.73 -8.67 -27.84
C ILE A 5 0.77 -9.46 -26.94
N GLU A 6 0.02 -8.78 -26.07
CA GLU A 6 -1.03 -9.39 -25.23
C GLU A 6 -2.16 -10.00 -26.06
N LEU A 7 -2.58 -9.35 -27.15
CA LEU A 7 -3.56 -9.92 -28.10
C LEU A 7 -3.02 -11.22 -28.74
N PHE A 8 -1.73 -11.29 -29.05
CA PHE A 8 -1.09 -12.53 -29.51
C PHE A 8 -1.06 -13.62 -28.42
N TYR A 9 -0.99 -13.26 -27.14
CA TYR A 9 -1.16 -14.18 -26.00
C TYR A 9 -2.58 -14.74 -25.83
N LEU A 10 -3.60 -14.17 -26.48
CA LEU A 10 -4.98 -14.67 -26.46
C LEU A 10 -5.34 -15.62 -27.63
N LEU A 11 -4.53 -15.68 -28.68
CA LEU A 11 -4.77 -16.53 -29.86
C LEU A 11 -3.87 -17.79 -29.89
N PRO A 12 -4.27 -18.91 -29.25
CA PRO A 12 -3.41 -20.07 -28.97
C PRO A 12 -2.99 -20.89 -30.20
N HIS A 13 -3.66 -20.73 -31.36
CA HIS A 13 -3.48 -21.64 -32.49
C HIS A 13 -2.32 -21.29 -33.43
N GLN A 14 -1.85 -20.04 -33.41
CA GLN A 14 -0.71 -19.59 -34.23
C GLN A 14 0.65 -19.71 -33.49
N ARG A 15 0.65 -20.22 -32.26
CA ARG A 15 1.73 -20.03 -31.27
C ARG A 15 2.68 -21.22 -31.07
N ARG A 16 2.75 -22.16 -32.02
CA ARG A 16 3.68 -23.31 -31.95
C ARG A 16 4.83 -23.24 -32.94
N TRP A 17 5.15 -22.05 -33.44
CA TRP A 17 6.32 -21.84 -34.27
C TRP A 17 7.31 -21.03 -33.43
N GLN A 18 8.33 -21.70 -32.87
CA GLN A 18 9.37 -21.11 -32.03
C GLN A 18 10.01 -19.86 -32.67
N THR A 19 10.01 -19.77 -34.00
CA THR A 19 10.62 -18.68 -34.76
C THR A 19 9.86 -17.35 -34.70
N TRP A 20 8.59 -17.34 -34.30
CA TRP A 20 7.72 -16.15 -34.39
C TRP A 20 7.69 -15.31 -33.12
N PHE A 21 8.14 -15.83 -31.99
CA PHE A 21 8.25 -15.05 -30.75
C PHE A 21 9.73 -14.72 -30.50
N PRO A 22 10.09 -13.43 -30.38
CA PRO A 22 11.46 -13.08 -30.07
C PRO A 22 11.82 -13.57 -28.67
N GLU A 23 12.98 -14.20 -28.53
CA GLU A 23 13.52 -14.64 -27.24
C GLU A 23 13.78 -13.45 -26.29
N VAL A 24 14.06 -12.28 -26.86
CA VAL A 24 14.30 -11.02 -26.16
C VAL A 24 13.49 -9.90 -26.81
N ILE A 25 12.72 -9.16 -26.01
CA ILE A 25 11.99 -7.97 -26.46
C ILE A 25 12.74 -6.73 -25.98
N HIS A 26 13.30 -5.96 -26.91
CA HIS A 26 13.89 -4.66 -26.61
C HIS A 26 12.80 -3.60 -26.59
N TYR A 27 12.50 -3.06 -25.42
CA TYR A 27 11.60 -1.92 -25.28
C TYR A 27 12.40 -0.63 -25.07
N TYR A 28 12.05 0.41 -25.82
CA TYR A 28 12.55 1.75 -25.56
C TYR A 28 11.66 2.41 -24.50
N ALA A 29 12.21 2.62 -23.32
CA ALA A 29 11.60 3.43 -22.26
C ALA A 29 12.40 4.73 -22.13
N ASP A 30 11.71 5.85 -22.20
CA ASP A 30 12.29 7.17 -21.94
C ASP A 30 12.50 7.32 -20.43
N ALA A 31 13.75 7.46 -20.00
CA ALA A 31 14.11 7.50 -18.59
C ALA A 31 13.39 8.62 -17.82
N ASP A 32 13.17 9.78 -18.43
CA ASP A 32 12.51 10.90 -17.77
C ASP A 32 11.02 10.64 -17.59
N LYS A 33 10.36 10.08 -18.62
CA LYS A 33 8.95 9.67 -18.51
C LYS A 33 8.76 8.55 -17.50
N THR A 34 9.69 7.60 -17.47
CA THR A 34 9.66 6.50 -16.50
C THR A 34 9.81 7.02 -15.07
N ARG A 35 10.68 8.00 -14.82
CA ARG A 35 10.78 8.64 -13.48
C ARG A 35 9.46 9.26 -13.04
N VAL A 36 8.85 10.06 -13.89
CA VAL A 36 7.57 10.74 -13.58
C VAL A 36 6.48 9.73 -13.24
N GLU A 37 6.39 8.63 -13.99
CA GLU A 37 5.37 7.61 -13.75
C GLU A 37 5.63 6.82 -12.45
N ILE A 38 6.89 6.52 -12.15
CA ILE A 38 7.26 5.85 -10.88
C ILE A 38 6.93 6.74 -9.69
N GLU A 39 7.25 8.04 -9.77
CA GLU A 39 6.90 9.01 -8.73
C GLU A 39 5.38 9.06 -8.51
N ARG A 40 4.59 9.10 -9.59
CA ARG A 40 3.12 9.01 -9.54
C ARG A 40 2.64 7.74 -8.83
N LEU A 41 3.18 6.58 -9.18
CA LEU A 41 2.81 5.30 -8.56
C LEU A 41 3.18 5.23 -7.07
N ILE A 42 4.28 5.88 -6.67
CA ILE A 42 4.68 5.98 -5.26
C ILE A 42 3.69 6.86 -4.50
N GLU A 43 3.31 8.01 -5.06
CA GLU A 43 2.32 8.91 -4.47
C GLU A 43 0.94 8.26 -4.34
N GLU A 44 0.53 7.47 -5.33
CA GLU A 44 -0.73 6.72 -5.34
C GLU A 44 -0.69 5.46 -4.46
N GLY A 45 0.51 5.06 -3.98
CA GLY A 45 0.70 3.87 -3.15
C GLY A 45 0.62 2.54 -3.91
N GLU A 46 0.59 2.59 -5.25
CA GLU A 46 0.51 1.42 -6.14
C GLU A 46 1.90 0.82 -6.46
N TRP A 47 2.97 1.52 -6.07
CA TRP A 47 4.34 1.10 -6.39
C TRP A 47 4.78 -0.20 -5.68
N ASP A 48 4.29 -0.48 -4.48
CA ASP A 48 4.85 -1.54 -3.62
C ASP A 48 4.32 -2.95 -4.00
N ASN A 49 5.08 -3.69 -4.82
CA ASN A 49 4.74 -5.05 -5.25
C ASN A 49 5.68 -6.09 -4.64
N LYS A 50 5.12 -6.94 -3.77
CA LYS A 50 5.85 -7.97 -3.02
C LYS A 50 6.58 -9.00 -3.90
N GLU A 51 6.13 -9.22 -5.14
CA GLU A 51 6.72 -10.21 -6.04
C GLU A 51 7.99 -9.70 -6.74
N PHE A 52 8.14 -8.39 -6.90
CA PHE A 52 9.18 -7.80 -7.75
C PHE A 52 10.14 -6.85 -7.03
N ILE A 53 10.22 -6.91 -5.70
CA ILE A 53 11.03 -6.02 -4.85
C ILE A 53 12.46 -5.83 -5.40
N LYS A 54 13.17 -6.92 -5.74
CA LYS A 54 14.55 -6.84 -6.27
C LYS A 54 14.67 -6.06 -7.57
N VAL A 55 13.67 -6.18 -8.45
CA VAL A 55 13.65 -5.48 -9.74
C VAL A 55 13.31 -4.01 -9.51
N GLN A 56 12.40 -3.72 -8.59
CA GLN A 56 12.02 -2.35 -8.23
C GLN A 56 13.18 -1.60 -7.58
N GLU A 57 13.90 -2.21 -6.63
CA GLU A 57 15.09 -1.62 -6.00
C GLU A 57 16.15 -1.28 -7.05
N LYS A 58 16.46 -2.22 -7.94
CA LYS A 58 17.43 -2.00 -9.01
C LYS A 58 16.98 -0.89 -9.97
N LEU A 59 15.70 -0.83 -10.30
CA LEU A 59 15.15 0.19 -11.19
C LEU A 59 15.24 1.59 -10.58
N LEU A 60 14.97 1.72 -9.28
CA LEU A 60 15.11 2.98 -8.55
C LEU A 60 16.57 3.45 -8.51
N GLU A 61 17.52 2.52 -8.32
CA GLU A 61 18.95 2.80 -8.35
C GLU A 61 19.41 3.30 -9.73
N GLU A 62 19.06 2.58 -10.80
CA GLU A 62 19.40 2.95 -12.19
C GLU A 62 18.81 4.31 -12.60
N LEU A 63 17.57 4.58 -12.18
CA LEU A 63 16.89 5.85 -12.47
C LEU A 63 17.30 6.98 -11.53
N GLN A 64 18.13 6.69 -10.51
CA GLN A 64 18.57 7.63 -9.46
C GLN A 64 17.41 8.29 -8.70
N ILE A 65 16.30 7.56 -8.55
CA ILE A 65 15.12 8.03 -7.82
C ILE A 65 15.40 7.84 -6.34
N LYS A 66 15.35 8.92 -5.56
CA LYS A 66 15.47 8.85 -4.10
C LYS A 66 14.16 8.34 -3.51
N HIS A 67 14.02 7.03 -3.43
CA HIS A 67 12.92 6.38 -2.73
C HIS A 67 13.46 5.63 -1.52
N ASN A 68 13.04 6.03 -0.32
CA ASN A 68 13.45 5.39 0.93
C ASN A 68 12.31 4.49 1.43
N PRO A 69 12.31 3.18 1.12
CA PRO A 69 11.24 2.27 1.54
C PRO A 69 11.14 2.13 3.07
N ILE A 70 12.20 2.51 3.78
CA ILE A 70 12.28 2.52 5.24
C ILE A 70 11.22 3.46 5.85
N ASP A 71 10.92 4.59 5.20
CA ASP A 71 9.95 5.55 5.72
C ASP A 71 8.53 4.98 5.69
N ASN A 72 8.15 4.25 4.63
CA ASN A 72 6.82 3.64 4.54
C ASN A 72 6.63 2.50 5.56
N LYS A 73 7.66 1.67 5.80
CA LYS A 73 7.59 0.61 6.81
C LYS A 73 7.44 1.19 8.23
N ILE A 74 8.22 2.23 8.56
CA ILE A 74 8.14 2.91 9.85
C ILE A 74 6.79 3.59 10.02
N VAL A 75 6.28 4.26 8.97
CA VAL A 75 4.96 4.89 8.97
C VAL A 75 3.86 3.85 9.19
N LEU A 76 3.93 2.68 8.54
CA LEU A 76 2.95 1.61 8.70
C LEU A 76 2.97 1.02 10.12
N GLU A 77 4.16 0.79 10.69
CA GLU A 77 4.29 0.35 12.08
C GLU A 77 3.69 1.38 13.05
N LYS A 78 3.99 2.67 12.84
CA LYS A 78 3.43 3.76 13.64
C LYS A 78 1.90 3.86 13.51
N LEU A 79 1.35 3.70 12.31
CA LEU A 79 -0.11 3.69 12.08
C LEU A 79 -0.79 2.55 12.86
N SER A 80 -0.23 1.34 12.80
CA SER A 80 -0.77 0.19 13.53
C SER A 80 -0.71 0.36 15.06
N ALA A 81 0.30 1.08 15.56
CA ALA A 81 0.40 1.41 16.98
C ALA A 81 -0.62 2.47 17.39
N LEU A 82 -0.89 3.45 16.51
CA LEU A 82 -1.87 4.52 16.74
C LEU A 82 -3.30 3.97 16.79
N GLU A 83 -3.65 3.04 15.89
CA GLU A 83 -4.95 2.36 15.87
C GLU A 83 -5.22 1.56 17.16
N LYS A 84 -4.22 0.84 17.66
CA LYS A 84 -4.30 0.12 18.95
C LYS A 84 -4.49 1.07 20.13
N LEU A 85 -3.89 2.26 20.05
CA LEU A 85 -4.03 3.26 21.09
C LEU A 85 -5.43 3.90 21.08
N GLU A 86 -5.94 4.22 19.89
CA GLU A 86 -7.29 4.77 19.68
C GLU A 86 -8.38 3.83 20.22
N THR A 87 -8.30 2.55 19.87
CA THR A 87 -9.21 1.52 20.40
C THR A 87 -9.15 1.41 21.93
N SER A 88 -7.94 1.45 22.51
CA SER A 88 -7.78 1.46 23.97
C SER A 88 -8.41 2.70 24.63
N TYR A 89 -8.29 3.88 24.02
CA TYR A 89 -8.91 5.10 24.53
C TYR A 89 -10.44 5.05 24.47
N HIS A 90 -11.02 4.54 23.38
CA HIS A 90 -12.47 4.36 23.27
C HIS A 90 -13.03 3.44 24.36
N GLU A 91 -12.36 2.32 24.65
CA GLU A 91 -12.77 1.43 25.74
C GLU A 91 -12.71 2.10 27.13
N LYS A 92 -11.71 2.95 27.36
CA LYS A 92 -11.58 3.70 28.62
C LYS A 92 -12.67 4.75 28.77
N LEU A 93 -12.99 5.47 27.69
CA LEU A 93 -14.09 6.44 27.65
C LEU A 93 -15.43 5.78 27.98
N GLU A 94 -15.73 4.64 27.37
CA GLU A 94 -16.99 3.92 27.62
C GLU A 94 -17.10 3.46 29.09
N LYS A 95 -15.98 3.07 29.72
CA LYS A 95 -15.95 2.73 31.15
C LYS A 95 -16.17 3.95 32.04
N LEU A 96 -15.66 5.11 31.63
CA LEU A 96 -15.82 6.37 32.36
C LEU A 96 -17.29 6.83 32.36
N ASP A 97 -17.96 6.78 31.20
CA ASP A 97 -19.37 7.15 31.07
C ASP A 97 -20.28 6.26 31.94
N LYS A 98 -19.96 4.97 32.03
CA LYS A 98 -20.66 4.02 32.90
C LYS A 98 -20.49 4.39 34.38
N LEU A 99 -19.28 4.76 34.79
CA LEU A 99 -19.00 5.22 36.16
C LEU A 99 -19.74 6.51 36.50
N GLU A 100 -19.73 7.50 35.62
CA GLU A 100 -20.45 8.77 35.81
C GLU A 100 -21.96 8.55 35.94
N THR A 101 -22.52 7.62 35.16
CA THR A 101 -23.94 7.26 35.24
C THR A 101 -24.29 6.62 36.60
N ILE A 102 -23.41 5.76 37.11
CA ILE A 102 -23.58 5.14 38.44
C ILE A 102 -23.48 6.20 39.53
N GLU A 103 -22.49 7.09 39.47
CA GLU A 103 -22.30 8.17 40.45
C GLU A 103 -23.53 9.07 40.56
N LYS A 104 -24.06 9.52 39.41
CA LYS A 104 -25.32 10.29 39.35
C LYS A 104 -26.52 9.54 39.93
N SER A 105 -26.55 8.21 39.82
CA SER A 105 -27.61 7.39 40.42
C SER A 105 -27.46 7.30 41.95
N CYS A 106 -26.23 7.20 42.46
CA CYS A 106 -25.92 7.18 43.89
C CYS A 106 -26.23 8.52 44.59
N GLU A 107 -25.88 9.65 43.96
CA GLU A 107 -26.21 10.98 44.50
C GLU A 107 -27.73 11.23 44.62
N LYS A 108 -28.53 10.64 43.74
CA LYS A 108 -30.00 10.75 43.80
C LYS A 108 -30.57 9.97 44.99
N LEU A 109 -29.99 8.81 45.32
CA LEU A 109 -30.43 7.98 46.46
C LEU A 109 -30.08 8.63 47.80
N GLY A 110 -28.90 9.25 47.92
CA GLY A 110 -28.49 9.94 49.15
C GLY A 110 -29.25 11.24 49.48
N LYS A 111 -30.09 11.74 48.56
CA LYS A 111 -30.96 12.91 48.78
C LYS A 111 -32.40 12.53 49.17
N LEU A 112 -32.69 11.23 49.28
CA LEU A 112 -34.01 10.66 49.61
C LEU A 112 -34.14 10.18 51.07
N ASP A 113 -33.04 10.17 51.82
CA ASP A 113 -32.98 10.02 53.29
C ASP A 113 -32.95 11.40 53.97
#